data_AF-A0A9N9Z5J1-F1
#
_entry.id   AF-A0A9N9Z5J1-F1
#
_cell.length_a   1.000
_cell.length_b   1.000
_cell.length_c   1.000
_cell.angle_alpha   90.00
_cell.angle_beta   90.00
_cell.angle_gamma   90.00
#
_symmetry.space_group_name_H-M   'P 1'
#
loop_
_entity.id
_entity.type
_entity.pdbx_description
1 polymer ?
#
loop_
_entity_poly.entity_id
_entity_poly.type
_entity_poly.pdbx_seq_one_letter_code
_entity_poly.pdbx_strand_id
1 'polypeptide(L)'
;MVSPVPTEDHKPSLPFRFDTGVALFAKRTPRPFPPPFLSPPSASFSDALSTHHRSRDRVNINGELLRGQTNGDDAVFASDYFLCANDGVGAWATRPRGHAGLWSRLILHFWASEIDQDLMRPDAEPNPVATLQTAYERTLEATKLHNWQGTTTACGAQLHYTVRDTASRHRETIPLLYVTNLGDCQVMVLRPREQEILYKTKEQWHWFDCPRQLGTNSPDTPETNAVVDTVDLEVGDVVLAMTDGVIDNLWEHEIVDIIFRSLREWESENSERGPETQPGEDARDVMKAAAQNLVAAAKRVAVDPYAESPFMEHAIEEGLASVGGKLDDISVVAALCVKNE
;
A
#
# COMPACT_ATOMS: atom_id res chain seq x y z
N MET A 1 13.87 -20.02 -16.61
CA MET A 1 14.58 -18.78 -17.02
C MET A 1 13.76 -17.64 -16.47
N VAL A 2 14.31 -16.88 -15.52
CA VAL A 2 13.63 -15.69 -14.98
C VAL A 2 13.81 -14.60 -16.02
N SER A 3 12.70 -14.10 -16.58
CA SER A 3 12.75 -12.93 -17.46
C SER A 3 13.25 -11.74 -16.64
N PRO A 4 14.24 -10.97 -17.13
CA PRO A 4 14.73 -9.80 -16.39
C PRO A 4 13.58 -8.79 -16.19
N VAL A 5 13.48 -8.24 -14.97
CA VAL A 5 12.55 -7.16 -14.66
C VAL A 5 12.89 -5.94 -15.54
N PRO A 6 11.91 -5.33 -16.23
CA PRO A 6 12.17 -4.13 -17.04
C PRO A 6 12.76 -3.01 -16.18
N THR A 7 13.79 -2.33 -16.69
CA THR A 7 14.25 -1.07 -16.10
C THR A 7 13.14 -0.01 -16.24
N GLU A 8 13.09 0.96 -15.32
CA GLU A 8 12.06 2.04 -15.30
C GLU A 8 11.86 2.70 -16.70
N ASP A 9 12.92 2.79 -17.51
CA ASP A 9 12.90 3.36 -18.86
C ASP A 9 12.06 2.60 -19.91
N HIS A 10 11.48 1.43 -19.60
CA HIS A 10 10.75 0.60 -20.58
C HIS A 10 9.26 0.41 -20.26
N LYS A 11 8.71 1.07 -19.23
CA LYS A 11 7.29 0.95 -18.91
C LYS A 11 6.42 1.76 -19.88
N PRO A 12 5.25 1.25 -20.29
CA PRO A 12 4.34 2.02 -21.13
C PRO A 12 3.85 3.26 -20.38
N SER A 13 3.82 4.38 -21.09
CA SER A 13 3.14 5.59 -20.61
C SER A 13 1.65 5.41 -20.85
N LEU A 14 0.89 5.08 -19.80
CA LEU A 14 -0.57 5.01 -19.87
C LEU A 14 -1.17 6.43 -19.93
N PRO A 15 -2.46 6.62 -20.26
CA PRO A 15 -3.05 7.96 -20.30
C PRO A 15 -3.15 8.67 -18.93
N PHE A 16 -3.03 7.92 -17.83
CA PHE A 16 -3.15 8.40 -16.45
C PHE A 16 -2.06 7.79 -15.59
N ARG A 17 -1.64 8.50 -14.54
CA ARG A 17 -0.72 8.01 -13.51
C ARG A 17 -1.19 8.42 -12.12
N PHE A 18 -0.53 7.85 -11.12
CA PHE A 18 -0.59 8.32 -9.75
C PHE A 18 0.58 9.24 -9.41
N ASP A 19 0.27 10.37 -8.78
CA ASP A 19 1.25 11.12 -8.00
C ASP A 19 1.08 10.75 -6.52
N THR A 20 2.13 10.17 -5.94
CA THR A 20 2.01 9.40 -4.68
C THR A 20 2.76 10.04 -3.52
N GLY A 21 2.23 9.84 -2.30
CA GLY A 21 2.89 10.11 -1.04
C GLY A 21 2.81 8.91 -0.10
N VAL A 22 3.85 8.72 0.69
CA VAL A 22 3.95 7.60 1.66
C VAL A 22 4.32 8.15 3.02
N ALA A 23 3.63 7.66 4.06
CA ALA A 23 3.96 7.92 5.45
C ALA A 23 3.84 6.65 6.28
N LEU A 24 4.73 6.51 7.27
CA LEU A 24 4.97 5.28 7.99
C LEU A 24 5.23 5.56 9.47
N PHE A 25 4.69 4.73 10.34
CA PHE A 25 5.04 4.64 11.75
C PHE A 25 5.13 3.16 12.15
N ALA A 26 6.26 2.74 12.70
CA ALA A 26 6.42 1.38 13.18
C ALA A 26 6.21 1.34 14.71
N LYS A 27 5.39 0.42 15.21
CA LYS A 27 5.21 0.20 16.67
C LYS A 27 6.50 -0.26 17.34
N ARG A 28 7.39 -0.89 16.58
CA ARG A 28 8.68 -1.41 17.04
C ARG A 28 9.70 -1.44 15.92
N THR A 29 10.98 -1.55 16.28
CA THR A 29 12.05 -1.76 15.30
C THR A 29 11.81 -3.08 14.54
N PRO A 30 11.81 -3.06 13.19
CA PRO A 30 11.66 -4.26 12.37
C PRO A 30 12.70 -5.33 12.71
N ARG A 31 12.29 -6.61 12.66
CA ARG A 31 13.25 -7.71 12.72
C ARG A 31 14.11 -7.67 11.45
N PRO A 32 15.46 -7.66 11.55
CA PRO A 32 16.31 -7.72 10.38
C PRO A 32 15.98 -8.92 9.50
N PHE A 33 15.99 -8.71 8.20
CA PHE A 33 15.76 -9.81 7.27
C PHE A 33 16.90 -10.83 7.36
N PRO A 34 16.56 -12.12 7.32
CA PRO A 34 17.54 -13.18 7.47
C PRO A 34 18.25 -13.46 6.13
N PRO A 35 19.42 -14.12 6.11
CA PRO A 35 20.04 -14.57 4.88
C PRO A 35 19.09 -15.44 4.02
N PRO A 36 19.12 -15.33 2.68
CA PRO A 36 20.01 -14.48 1.86
C PRO A 36 19.56 -13.01 1.74
N PHE A 37 18.45 -12.63 2.38
CA PHE A 37 17.80 -11.32 2.29
C PHE A 37 18.45 -10.24 3.17
N LEU A 38 19.77 -10.26 3.30
CA LEU A 38 20.46 -9.26 4.12
C LEU A 38 20.46 -7.89 3.44
N SER A 39 20.22 -6.83 4.22
CA SER A 39 20.68 -5.48 3.87
C SER A 39 22.19 -5.41 4.11
N PRO A 40 23.04 -5.11 3.12
CA PRO A 40 24.45 -4.89 3.39
C PRO A 40 24.59 -3.67 4.32
N PRO A 41 25.52 -3.69 5.30
CA PRO A 41 25.83 -2.49 6.06
C PRO A 41 26.27 -1.39 5.08
N SER A 42 25.87 -0.14 5.33
CA SER A 42 26.41 0.98 4.55
C SER A 42 27.94 0.95 4.65
N ALA A 43 28.61 0.89 3.50
CA ALA A 43 30.08 0.82 3.41
C ALA A 43 30.74 2.21 3.52
N SER A 44 30.00 3.28 3.80
CA SER A 44 30.51 4.64 3.81
C SER A 44 30.27 5.36 5.15
N PHE A 45 31.33 5.89 5.75
CA PHE A 45 31.22 6.71 6.97
C PHE A 45 30.47 8.05 6.74
N SER A 46 30.31 8.49 5.49
CA SER A 46 29.53 9.70 5.14
C SER A 46 28.04 9.45 4.90
N ASP A 47 27.63 8.18 4.76
CA ASP A 47 26.20 7.81 4.66
C ASP A 47 25.49 8.00 6.01
N ALA A 48 26.18 7.71 7.13
CA ALA A 48 25.59 7.71 8.47
C ALA A 48 25.04 9.07 8.93
N LEU A 49 25.42 10.18 8.28
CA LEU A 49 25.02 11.54 8.64
C LEU A 49 24.16 12.24 7.56
N SER A 50 23.96 11.62 6.39
CA SER A 50 23.23 12.24 5.26
C SER A 50 22.03 11.42 4.75
N THR A 51 21.79 10.22 5.30
CA THR A 51 20.79 9.26 4.79
C THR A 51 19.72 8.88 5.79
N HIS A 52 19.33 9.77 6.71
CA HIS A 52 18.16 9.55 7.59
C HIS A 52 16.85 9.26 6.81
N HIS A 53 16.82 9.53 5.49
CA HIS A 53 15.68 9.26 4.60
C HIS A 53 15.97 8.28 3.46
N ARG A 54 17.17 7.68 3.35
CA ARG A 54 17.50 6.77 2.23
C ARG A 54 18.20 5.48 2.69
N SER A 55 17.40 4.41 2.71
CA SER A 55 17.80 3.02 2.44
C SER A 55 18.70 2.29 3.46
N ARG A 56 18.09 1.90 4.60
CA ARG A 56 18.45 0.66 5.33
C ARG A 56 17.80 -0.60 4.72
N ASP A 57 16.95 -0.42 3.71
CA ASP A 57 16.10 -1.45 3.09
C ASP A 57 16.67 -2.04 1.80
N ARG A 58 17.98 -1.91 1.54
CA ARG A 58 18.60 -2.45 0.33
C ARG A 58 18.80 -3.96 0.43
N VAL A 59 17.71 -4.69 0.33
CA VAL A 59 17.69 -6.15 0.39
C VAL A 59 17.70 -6.68 -1.03
N ASN A 60 18.54 -7.67 -1.33
CA ASN A 60 18.57 -8.29 -2.64
C ASN A 60 18.07 -9.74 -2.60
N ILE A 61 17.38 -10.15 -3.67
CA ILE A 61 17.11 -11.55 -4.00
C ILE A 61 17.63 -11.83 -5.40
N ASN A 62 18.49 -12.83 -5.58
CA ASN A 62 19.04 -13.22 -6.90
C ASN A 62 19.69 -12.07 -7.71
N GLY A 63 20.20 -11.03 -7.05
CA GLY A 63 20.82 -9.86 -7.70
C GLY A 63 19.85 -8.70 -7.97
N GLU A 64 18.56 -8.85 -7.66
CA GLU A 64 17.55 -7.79 -7.77
C GLU A 64 17.21 -7.20 -6.41
N LEU A 65 17.04 -5.87 -6.34
CA LEU A 65 16.63 -5.18 -5.13
C LEU A 65 15.15 -5.43 -4.84
N LEU A 66 14.82 -5.82 -3.61
CA LEU A 66 13.44 -5.89 -3.15
C LEU A 66 12.83 -4.48 -3.23
N ARG A 67 11.70 -4.39 -3.92
CA ARG A 67 11.00 -3.13 -4.24
C ARG A 67 9.99 -2.78 -3.17
N GLY A 68 9.86 -1.50 -2.80
CA GLY A 68 8.95 -0.93 -1.78
C GLY A 68 9.67 -0.47 -0.51
N GLN A 69 8.96 -0.29 0.61
CA GLN A 69 9.50 0.14 1.90
C GLN A 69 8.99 -0.77 3.03
N THR A 70 9.82 -1.05 4.04
CA THR A 70 9.43 -1.83 5.23
C THR A 70 9.03 -0.90 6.37
N ASN A 71 7.95 -1.21 7.10
CA ASN A 71 7.52 -0.47 8.28
C ASN A 71 7.10 -1.41 9.40
N GLY A 72 8.01 -1.71 10.33
CA GLY A 72 7.78 -2.77 11.31
C GLY A 72 7.63 -4.12 10.62
N ASP A 73 6.46 -4.74 10.74
CA ASP A 73 6.08 -5.94 10.00
C ASP A 73 5.26 -5.63 8.71
N ASP A 74 4.87 -4.37 8.48
CA ASP A 74 4.24 -3.91 7.23
C ASP A 74 5.25 -3.77 6.07
N ALA A 75 4.72 -3.80 4.85
CA ALA A 75 5.41 -3.34 3.66
C ALA A 75 4.49 -2.50 2.77
N VAL A 76 5.02 -1.41 2.21
CA VAL A 76 4.30 -0.56 1.25
C VAL A 76 5.03 -0.36 -0.06
N PHE A 77 4.27 -0.07 -1.12
CA PHE A 77 4.78 0.24 -2.43
C PHE A 77 3.89 1.27 -3.12
N ALA A 78 4.53 2.15 -3.87
CA ALA A 78 3.88 3.18 -4.66
C ALA A 78 4.64 3.33 -5.97
N SER A 79 3.91 3.34 -7.07
CA SER A 79 4.37 3.73 -8.40
C SER A 79 3.25 4.48 -9.12
N ASP A 80 3.56 4.96 -10.32
CA ASP A 80 2.61 5.60 -11.23
C ASP A 80 1.36 4.76 -11.51
N TYR A 81 1.41 3.43 -11.34
CA TYR A 81 0.34 2.52 -11.73
C TYR A 81 -0.07 1.50 -10.67
N PHE A 82 0.63 1.43 -9.53
CA PHE A 82 0.32 0.43 -8.51
C PHE A 82 0.63 0.94 -7.10
N LEU A 83 -0.36 0.83 -6.22
CA LEU A 83 -0.25 1.09 -4.79
C LEU A 83 -0.44 -0.22 -4.05
N CYS A 84 0.30 -0.41 -2.97
CA CYS A 84 0.20 -1.62 -2.17
C CYS A 84 0.53 -1.36 -0.70
N ALA A 85 -0.24 -1.96 0.20
CA ALA A 85 -0.03 -1.94 1.63
C ALA A 85 -0.32 -3.34 2.20
N ASN A 86 0.72 -4.04 2.63
CA ASN A 86 0.63 -5.38 3.18
C ASN A 86 1.01 -5.34 4.65
N ASP A 87 0.17 -5.90 5.52
CA ASP A 87 0.47 -6.08 6.94
C ASP A 87 0.95 -7.50 7.21
N GLY A 88 2.18 -7.61 7.71
CA GLY A 88 2.75 -8.85 8.17
C GLY A 88 2.31 -9.17 9.60
N VAL A 89 1.69 -10.34 9.81
CA VAL A 89 1.13 -10.67 11.12
C VAL A 89 2.21 -10.82 12.21
N GLY A 90 2.23 -9.83 13.11
CA GLY A 90 3.31 -9.61 14.07
C GLY A 90 3.55 -10.74 15.08
N ALA A 91 2.60 -11.68 15.25
CA ALA A 91 2.74 -12.86 16.09
C ALA A 91 3.91 -13.76 15.67
N TRP A 92 4.30 -13.74 14.39
CA TRP A 92 5.45 -14.49 13.88
C TRP A 92 6.78 -14.08 14.52
N ALA A 93 6.90 -12.84 15.01
CA ALA A 93 8.12 -12.39 15.68
C ALA A 93 8.47 -13.21 16.95
N THR A 94 7.49 -13.91 17.53
CA THR A 94 7.71 -14.81 18.67
C THR A 94 8.39 -16.12 18.29
N ARG A 95 8.44 -16.45 16.99
CA ARG A 95 9.03 -17.70 16.49
C ARG A 95 10.45 -17.47 15.98
N PRO A 96 11.42 -18.37 16.27
CA PRO A 96 12.80 -18.21 15.81
C PRO A 96 12.93 -18.04 14.29
N ARG A 97 12.07 -18.68 13.50
CA ARG A 97 12.05 -18.59 12.03
C ARG A 97 10.94 -17.68 11.47
N GLY A 98 10.20 -16.97 12.33
CA GLY A 98 9.10 -16.10 11.91
C GLY A 98 9.57 -14.70 11.53
N HIS A 99 9.31 -14.30 10.29
CA HIS A 99 9.68 -13.02 9.71
C HIS A 99 8.49 -12.43 8.94
N ALA A 100 7.54 -11.86 9.66
CA ALA A 100 6.34 -11.23 9.08
C ALA A 100 6.71 -10.09 8.12
N GLY A 101 7.57 -9.16 8.56
CA GLY A 101 8.10 -8.11 7.68
C GLY A 101 8.83 -8.61 6.42
N LEU A 102 9.43 -9.81 6.42
CA LEU A 102 9.99 -10.39 5.20
C LEU A 102 8.88 -10.87 4.25
N TRP A 103 7.85 -11.51 4.81
CA TRP A 103 6.74 -12.06 4.04
C TRP A 103 5.90 -10.97 3.38
N SER A 104 5.53 -9.91 4.11
CA SER A 104 4.82 -8.75 3.56
C SER A 104 5.62 -8.11 2.43
N ARG A 105 6.94 -7.94 2.63
CA ARG A 105 7.88 -7.39 1.65
C ARG A 105 8.04 -8.24 0.38
N LEU A 106 8.16 -9.56 0.52
CA LEU A 106 8.37 -10.46 -0.63
C LEU A 106 7.12 -10.55 -1.50
N ILE A 107 5.94 -10.70 -0.89
CA ILE A 107 4.66 -10.68 -1.61
C ILE A 107 4.55 -9.38 -2.40
N LEU A 108 4.75 -8.25 -1.74
CA LEU A 108 4.71 -6.94 -2.36
C LEU A 108 5.70 -6.78 -3.51
N HIS A 109 6.95 -7.21 -3.32
CA HIS A 109 7.99 -7.10 -4.34
C HIS A 109 7.64 -7.90 -5.60
N PHE A 110 7.21 -9.15 -5.42
CA PHE A 110 6.85 -10.00 -6.55
C PHE A 110 5.54 -9.54 -7.19
N TRP A 111 4.57 -9.09 -6.41
CA TRP A 111 3.30 -8.59 -6.95
C TRP A 111 3.51 -7.35 -7.80
N ALA A 112 4.27 -6.36 -7.31
CA ALA A 112 4.64 -5.19 -8.11
C ALA A 112 5.39 -5.57 -9.40
N SER A 113 6.17 -6.66 -9.38
CA SER A 113 6.90 -7.15 -10.57
C SER A 113 5.99 -7.89 -11.55
N GLU A 114 4.94 -8.57 -11.09
CA GLU A 114 3.92 -9.16 -11.96
C GLU A 114 2.99 -8.09 -12.54
N ILE A 115 2.63 -7.07 -11.76
CA ILE A 115 1.88 -5.91 -12.26
C ILE A 115 2.66 -5.17 -13.35
N ASP A 116 3.97 -4.94 -13.16
CA ASP A 116 4.78 -4.34 -14.22
C ASP A 116 4.81 -5.20 -15.51
N GLN A 117 4.84 -6.54 -15.39
CA GLN A 117 4.76 -7.43 -16.56
C GLN A 117 3.40 -7.39 -17.24
N ASP A 118 2.33 -7.27 -16.46
CA ASP A 118 0.96 -7.15 -16.94
C ASP A 118 0.77 -5.83 -17.70
N LEU A 119 1.31 -4.71 -17.18
CA LEU A 119 1.30 -3.41 -17.84
C LEU A 119 1.97 -3.43 -19.22
N MET A 120 3.00 -4.26 -19.42
CA MET A 120 3.66 -4.43 -20.73
C MET A 120 2.76 -5.11 -21.79
N ARG A 121 1.55 -5.56 -21.42
CA ARG A 121 0.57 -6.18 -22.30
C ARG A 121 -0.69 -5.29 -22.38
N PRO A 122 -0.62 -4.11 -23.01
CA PRO A 122 -1.69 -3.10 -22.94
C PRO A 122 -3.03 -3.54 -23.55
N ASP A 123 -3.03 -4.58 -24.40
CA ASP A 123 -4.24 -5.14 -25.00
C ASP A 123 -4.92 -6.21 -24.13
N ALA A 124 -4.29 -6.62 -23.02
CA ALA A 124 -4.85 -7.59 -22.08
C ALA A 124 -5.54 -6.86 -20.92
N GLU A 125 -6.74 -7.34 -20.57
CA GLU A 125 -7.41 -6.91 -19.34
C GLU A 125 -6.58 -7.38 -18.14
N PRO A 126 -6.31 -6.50 -17.15
CA PRO A 126 -5.57 -6.88 -15.96
C PRO A 126 -6.21 -8.08 -15.24
N ASN A 127 -5.37 -8.98 -14.73
CA ASN A 127 -5.81 -10.07 -13.86
C ASN A 127 -5.10 -10.01 -12.50
N PRO A 128 -5.59 -9.17 -11.57
CA PRO A 128 -4.93 -8.96 -10.28
C PRO A 128 -4.84 -10.22 -9.41
N VAL A 129 -5.82 -11.13 -9.51
CA VAL A 129 -5.78 -12.42 -8.80
C VAL A 129 -4.62 -13.28 -9.30
N ALA A 130 -4.44 -13.38 -10.61
CA ALA A 130 -3.36 -14.19 -11.19
C ALA A 130 -1.97 -13.61 -10.90
N THR A 131 -1.83 -12.28 -10.90
CA THR A 131 -0.56 -11.62 -10.55
C THR A 131 -0.24 -11.79 -9.06
N LEU A 132 -1.23 -11.67 -8.17
CA LEU A 132 -1.04 -11.94 -6.74
C LEU A 132 -0.77 -13.43 -6.45
N GLN A 133 -1.43 -14.35 -7.17
CA GLN A 133 -1.18 -15.79 -7.08
C GLN A 133 0.27 -16.12 -7.45
N THR A 134 0.75 -15.59 -8.57
CA THR A 134 2.14 -15.78 -8.99
C THR A 134 3.12 -15.18 -7.97
N ALA A 135 2.82 -14.02 -7.41
CA ALA A 135 3.62 -13.40 -6.36
C ALA A 135 3.68 -14.24 -5.07
N TYR A 136 2.56 -14.86 -4.70
CA TYR A 136 2.47 -15.78 -3.58
C TYR A 136 3.34 -17.02 -3.78
N GLU A 137 3.26 -17.66 -4.94
CA GLU A 137 4.09 -18.82 -5.29
C GLU A 137 5.59 -18.49 -5.31
N ARG A 138 5.96 -17.32 -5.85
CA ARG A 138 7.35 -16.84 -5.83
C ARG A 138 7.84 -16.58 -4.40
N THR A 139 6.98 -16.08 -3.52
CA THR A 139 7.31 -15.89 -2.09
C THR A 139 7.52 -17.22 -1.38
N LEU A 140 6.66 -18.21 -1.63
CA LEU A 140 6.82 -19.56 -1.12
C LEU A 140 8.17 -20.15 -1.53
N GLU A 141 8.52 -20.06 -2.82
CA GLU A 141 9.80 -20.59 -3.31
C GLU A 141 11.00 -19.86 -2.71
N ALA A 142 10.95 -18.53 -2.61
CA ALA A 142 12.02 -17.71 -2.02
C ALA A 142 12.29 -18.04 -0.54
N THR A 143 11.26 -18.42 0.22
CA THR A 143 11.36 -18.67 1.66
C THR A 143 11.60 -20.15 2.02
N LYS A 144 11.34 -21.07 1.07
CA LYS A 144 11.36 -22.51 1.26
C LYS A 144 12.70 -23.08 1.70
N LEU A 145 13.81 -22.71 1.04
CA LEU A 145 15.14 -23.29 1.29
C LEU A 145 15.57 -23.15 2.75
N HIS A 146 15.31 -21.99 3.35
CA HIS A 146 15.68 -21.67 4.73
C HIS A 146 14.53 -21.83 5.72
N ASN A 147 13.34 -22.19 5.24
CA ASN A 147 12.12 -22.31 6.02
C ASN A 147 11.84 -21.02 6.82
N TRP A 148 11.91 -19.86 6.16
CA TRP A 148 11.49 -18.59 6.75
C TRP A 148 9.98 -18.51 6.75
N GLN A 149 9.40 -18.44 7.95
CA GLN A 149 7.95 -18.53 8.15
C GLN A 149 7.35 -17.15 8.35
N GLY A 150 6.08 -17.01 8.04
CA GLY A 150 5.38 -15.74 8.12
C GLY A 150 4.05 -15.82 7.39
N THR A 151 3.21 -14.84 7.66
CA THR A 151 1.97 -14.58 6.94
C THR A 151 1.78 -13.08 6.81
N THR A 152 1.00 -12.67 5.82
CA THR A 152 0.72 -11.27 5.54
C THR A 152 -0.66 -11.12 4.92
N THR A 153 -1.32 -10.01 5.16
CA THR A 153 -2.43 -9.53 4.32
C THR A 153 -1.88 -9.06 2.96
N ALA A 154 -2.75 -8.84 1.99
CA ALA A 154 -2.40 -8.28 0.69
C ALA A 154 -3.48 -7.31 0.20
N CYS A 155 -3.13 -6.04 0.07
CA CYS A 155 -4.05 -5.00 -0.37
C CYS A 155 -3.36 -4.11 -1.40
N GLY A 156 -3.99 -3.95 -2.57
CA GLY A 156 -3.39 -3.25 -3.69
C GLY A 156 -4.41 -2.61 -4.63
N ALA A 157 -3.95 -1.56 -5.32
CA ALA A 157 -4.75 -0.79 -6.27
C ALA A 157 -3.93 -0.56 -7.55
N GLN A 158 -4.37 -1.15 -8.66
CA GLN A 158 -3.75 -1.07 -9.99
C GLN A 158 -4.51 -0.09 -10.87
N LEU A 159 -3.83 0.96 -11.32
CA LEU A 159 -4.38 1.94 -12.26
C LEU A 159 -4.34 1.38 -13.68
N HIS A 160 -5.50 1.43 -14.32
CA HIS A 160 -5.69 1.11 -15.72
C HIS A 160 -6.54 2.19 -16.38
N TYR A 161 -6.96 1.98 -17.62
CA TYR A 161 -7.88 2.86 -18.31
C TYR A 161 -8.84 2.05 -19.18
N THR A 162 -10.02 2.58 -19.39
CA THR A 162 -10.97 2.10 -20.41
C THR A 162 -11.15 3.14 -21.49
N VAL A 163 -11.65 2.74 -22.65
CA VAL A 163 -11.95 3.64 -23.76
C VAL A 163 -13.45 3.68 -23.97
N ARG A 164 -14.07 4.85 -23.81
CA ARG A 164 -15.48 5.06 -24.15
C ARG A 164 -15.60 5.75 -25.51
N ASP A 165 -16.49 5.21 -26.35
CA ASP A 165 -16.89 5.86 -27.59
C ASP A 165 -17.88 6.99 -27.28
N THR A 166 -17.53 8.22 -27.63
CA THR A 166 -18.42 9.37 -27.48
C THR A 166 -19.31 9.54 -28.73
N ALA A 167 -20.47 10.18 -28.55
CA ALA A 167 -21.42 10.46 -29.63
C ALA A 167 -20.82 11.24 -30.83
N SER A 168 -19.68 11.91 -30.63
CA SER A 168 -18.93 12.66 -31.65
C SER A 168 -17.87 11.83 -32.40
N ARG A 169 -17.81 10.50 -32.23
CA ARG A 169 -16.74 9.60 -32.75
C ARG A 169 -15.35 9.89 -32.20
N HIS A 170 -15.24 10.64 -31.10
CA HIS A 170 -13.99 10.74 -30.35
C HIS A 170 -13.91 9.61 -29.32
N ARG A 171 -12.74 8.98 -29.23
CA ARG A 171 -12.43 8.01 -28.18
C ARG A 171 -11.87 8.75 -26.98
N GLU A 172 -12.53 8.59 -25.84
CA GLU A 172 -12.09 9.17 -24.58
C GLU A 172 -11.56 8.05 -23.69
N THR A 173 -10.32 8.22 -23.21
CA THR A 173 -9.73 7.35 -22.20
C THR A 173 -10.22 7.79 -20.83
N ILE A 174 -10.64 6.85 -19.99
CA ILE A 174 -11.15 7.09 -18.64
C ILE A 174 -10.35 6.23 -17.67
N PRO A 175 -9.87 6.76 -16.53
CA PRO A 175 -9.10 5.96 -15.59
C PRO A 175 -10.01 4.94 -14.90
N LEU A 176 -9.49 3.73 -14.73
CA LEU A 176 -10.18 2.60 -14.11
C LEU A 176 -9.26 1.99 -13.07
N LEU A 177 -9.75 1.76 -11.86
CA LEU A 177 -8.97 1.16 -10.78
C LEU A 177 -9.37 -0.29 -10.57
N TYR A 178 -8.41 -1.19 -10.59
CA TYR A 178 -8.57 -2.55 -10.08
C TYR A 178 -8.09 -2.60 -8.65
N VAL A 179 -8.99 -2.85 -7.72
CA VAL A 179 -8.68 -2.99 -6.30
C VAL A 179 -8.67 -4.46 -5.95
N THR A 180 -7.61 -4.92 -5.29
CA THR A 180 -7.49 -6.32 -4.83
C THR A 180 -7.23 -6.33 -3.34
N ASN A 181 -8.06 -7.05 -2.58
CA ASN A 181 -7.92 -7.19 -1.14
C ASN A 181 -7.96 -8.65 -0.68
N LEU A 182 -7.08 -8.98 0.25
CA LEU A 182 -7.06 -10.20 1.04
C LEU A 182 -6.59 -9.87 2.46
N GLY A 183 -7.51 -9.91 3.41
CA GLY A 183 -7.30 -9.49 4.80
C GLY A 183 -8.05 -8.22 5.17
N ASP A 184 -7.53 -7.50 6.14
CA ASP A 184 -8.13 -6.33 6.80
C ASP A 184 -7.43 -5.01 6.48
N CYS A 185 -6.36 -5.00 5.67
CA CYS A 185 -5.92 -3.76 5.03
C CYS A 185 -7.03 -3.16 4.15
N GLN A 186 -6.95 -1.86 3.87
CA GLN A 186 -8.02 -1.15 3.15
C GLN A 186 -7.52 -0.32 1.97
N VAL A 187 -8.20 -0.44 0.83
CA VAL A 187 -8.17 0.60 -0.22
C VAL A 187 -9.42 1.46 -0.09
N MET A 188 -9.25 2.78 -0.09
CA MET A 188 -10.34 3.76 -0.09
C MET A 188 -10.17 4.73 -1.27
N VAL A 189 -11.26 5.03 -1.97
CA VAL A 189 -11.29 5.98 -3.09
C VAL A 189 -12.19 7.15 -2.72
N LEU A 190 -11.63 8.35 -2.82
CA LEU A 190 -12.28 9.60 -2.45
C LEU A 190 -12.38 10.52 -3.65
N ARG A 191 -13.49 11.27 -3.71
CA ARG A 191 -13.69 12.35 -4.68
C ARG A 191 -13.75 13.71 -3.97
N PRO A 192 -12.61 14.42 -3.86
CA PRO A 192 -12.55 15.67 -3.09
C PRO A 192 -13.53 16.74 -3.55
N ARG A 193 -13.76 16.86 -4.87
CA ARG A 193 -14.67 17.86 -5.44
C ARG A 193 -16.14 17.69 -5.02
N GLU A 194 -16.56 16.45 -4.74
CA GLU A 194 -17.92 16.10 -4.32
C GLU A 194 -18.00 15.82 -2.81
N GLN A 195 -16.85 15.80 -2.13
CA GLN A 195 -16.69 15.42 -0.73
C GLN A 195 -17.26 14.02 -0.41
N GLU A 196 -17.03 13.07 -1.31
CA GLU A 196 -17.64 11.74 -1.24
C GLU A 196 -16.60 10.62 -1.15
N ILE A 197 -16.96 9.54 -0.45
CA ILE A 197 -16.29 8.24 -0.52
C ILE A 197 -16.93 7.46 -1.67
N LEU A 198 -16.19 7.25 -2.75
CA LEU A 198 -16.67 6.48 -3.90
C LEU A 198 -16.65 4.97 -3.63
N TYR A 199 -15.64 4.53 -2.88
CA TYR A 199 -15.38 3.12 -2.65
C TYR A 199 -14.50 2.91 -1.42
N LYS A 200 -14.69 1.78 -0.74
CA LYS A 200 -13.74 1.21 0.22
C LYS A 200 -13.79 -0.32 0.14
N THR A 201 -12.67 -1.00 0.33
CA THR A 201 -12.67 -2.46 0.43
C THR A 201 -13.39 -2.92 1.68
N LYS A 202 -13.99 -4.10 1.61
CA LYS A 202 -14.50 -4.81 2.78
C LYS A 202 -13.39 -5.68 3.36
N GLU A 203 -13.18 -5.56 4.67
CA GLU A 203 -12.23 -6.38 5.42
C GLU A 203 -12.64 -7.86 5.41
N GLN A 204 -11.66 -8.74 5.53
CA GLN A 204 -11.84 -10.18 5.46
C GLN A 204 -11.22 -10.88 6.66
N TRP A 205 -12.07 -11.59 7.39
CA TRP A 205 -11.73 -12.21 8.65
C TRP A 205 -12.07 -13.70 8.64
N HIS A 206 -11.30 -14.50 9.37
CA HIS A 206 -11.77 -15.82 9.83
C HIS A 206 -12.63 -15.68 11.09
N TRP A 207 -12.20 -14.78 11.98
CA TRP A 207 -12.91 -14.24 13.15
C TRP A 207 -12.26 -12.89 13.51
N PHE A 208 -12.86 -12.15 14.44
CA PHE A 208 -12.35 -10.83 14.86
C PHE A 208 -10.86 -10.87 15.26
N ASP A 209 -10.09 -9.89 14.77
CA ASP A 209 -8.63 -9.76 14.95
C ASP A 209 -7.82 -10.97 14.41
N CYS A 210 -8.42 -11.75 13.51
CA CYS A 210 -7.75 -12.81 12.74
C CYS A 210 -8.09 -12.68 11.26
N PRO A 211 -7.37 -11.81 10.53
CA PRO A 211 -7.64 -11.57 9.12
C PRO A 211 -7.30 -12.81 8.28
N ARG A 212 -7.93 -12.87 7.11
CA ARG A 212 -7.41 -13.73 6.03
C ARG A 212 -6.00 -13.29 5.68
N GLN A 213 -5.12 -14.25 5.45
CA GLN A 213 -3.70 -13.95 5.32
C GLN A 213 -2.98 -14.97 4.45
N LEU A 214 -2.03 -14.53 3.63
CA LEU A 214 -1.20 -15.38 2.80
C LEU A 214 0.02 -15.86 3.57
N GLY A 215 0.28 -17.17 3.55
CA GLY A 215 1.58 -17.69 3.94
C GLY A 215 1.58 -18.99 4.73
N THR A 216 2.56 -19.11 5.62
CA THR A 216 2.90 -20.38 6.27
C THR A 216 1.73 -20.92 7.08
N ASN A 217 1.22 -22.10 6.72
CA ASN A 217 0.08 -22.79 7.33
C ASN A 217 -1.25 -22.00 7.28
N SER A 218 -1.35 -20.98 6.43
CA SER A 218 -2.65 -20.36 6.16
C SER A 218 -3.45 -21.23 5.19
N PRO A 219 -4.78 -21.37 5.39
CA PRO A 219 -5.65 -21.98 4.40
C PRO A 219 -5.94 -21.04 3.21
N ASP A 220 -5.61 -19.75 3.32
CA ASP A 220 -5.99 -18.77 2.32
C ASP A 220 -5.04 -18.75 1.11
N THR A 221 -5.62 -18.60 -0.07
CA THR A 221 -4.88 -18.38 -1.32
C THR A 221 -5.46 -17.21 -2.10
N PRO A 222 -4.64 -16.52 -2.93
CA PRO A 222 -5.15 -15.46 -3.79
C PRO A 222 -6.32 -15.93 -4.66
N GLU A 223 -6.19 -17.08 -5.34
CA GLU A 223 -7.23 -17.62 -6.22
C GLU A 223 -8.59 -17.86 -5.56
N THR A 224 -8.61 -18.21 -4.27
CA THR A 224 -9.85 -18.59 -3.59
C THR A 224 -10.40 -17.54 -2.65
N ASN A 225 -9.56 -16.60 -2.20
CA ASN A 225 -9.92 -15.64 -1.15
C ASN A 225 -9.72 -14.18 -1.53
N ALA A 226 -8.90 -13.84 -2.52
CA ALA A 226 -8.75 -12.45 -2.93
C ALA A 226 -10.06 -11.95 -3.55
N VAL A 227 -10.48 -10.75 -3.13
CA VAL A 227 -11.62 -10.04 -3.71
C VAL A 227 -11.06 -8.97 -4.63
N VAL A 228 -11.61 -8.91 -5.85
CA VAL A 228 -11.28 -7.87 -6.83
C VAL A 228 -12.53 -7.08 -7.18
N ASP A 229 -12.42 -5.76 -7.05
CA ASP A 229 -13.45 -4.81 -7.43
C ASP A 229 -12.87 -3.80 -8.43
N THR A 230 -13.71 -3.30 -9.34
CA THR A 230 -13.35 -2.26 -10.31
C THR A 230 -14.05 -0.97 -9.98
N VAL A 231 -13.30 0.13 -9.92
CA VAL A 231 -13.83 1.47 -9.60
C VAL A 231 -13.51 2.42 -10.74
N ASP A 232 -14.55 3.02 -11.33
CA ASP A 232 -14.39 4.12 -12.28
C ASP A 232 -13.79 5.33 -11.55
N LEU A 233 -12.64 5.81 -12.03
CA LEU A 233 -11.98 7.00 -11.48
C LEU A 233 -12.20 8.21 -12.38
N GLU A 234 -11.92 9.37 -11.80
CA GLU A 234 -11.73 10.63 -12.51
C GLU A 234 -10.40 11.28 -12.12
N VAL A 235 -9.88 12.14 -13.01
CA VAL A 235 -8.70 12.96 -12.67
C VAL A 235 -9.05 13.84 -11.47
N GLY A 236 -8.19 13.81 -10.45
CA GLY A 236 -8.39 14.48 -9.16
C GLY A 236 -8.97 13.58 -8.07
N ASP A 237 -9.40 12.35 -8.37
CA ASP A 237 -9.76 11.37 -7.34
C ASP A 237 -8.51 10.93 -6.56
N VAL A 238 -8.68 10.67 -5.26
CA VAL A 238 -7.63 10.21 -4.37
C VAL A 238 -7.83 8.73 -4.04
N VAL A 239 -6.75 7.96 -4.15
CA VAL A 239 -6.71 6.54 -3.77
C VAL A 239 -5.77 6.38 -2.57
N LEU A 240 -6.28 5.77 -1.52
CA LEU A 240 -5.52 5.40 -0.32
C LEU A 240 -5.37 3.88 -0.29
N ALA A 241 -4.16 3.39 0.02
CA ALA A 241 -3.93 2.03 0.47
C ALA A 241 -3.33 2.08 1.89
N MET A 242 -3.97 1.41 2.85
CA MET A 242 -3.71 1.57 4.28
C MET A 242 -3.71 0.23 5.00
N THR A 243 -2.91 0.10 6.05
CA THR A 243 -2.93 -1.07 6.96
C THR A 243 -3.95 -0.89 8.08
N ASP A 244 -4.24 -1.98 8.81
CA ASP A 244 -5.20 -2.01 9.92
C ASP A 244 -4.86 -0.94 10.99
N GLY A 245 -3.57 -0.66 11.21
CA GLY A 245 -3.11 0.38 12.13
C GLY A 245 -3.67 1.78 11.88
N VAL A 246 -4.21 2.05 10.69
CA VAL A 246 -5.00 3.27 10.42
C VAL A 246 -6.47 3.08 10.79
N ILE A 247 -7.14 2.10 10.17
CA ILE A 247 -8.59 1.93 10.24
C ILE A 247 -9.09 1.41 11.59
N ASP A 248 -8.22 0.76 12.37
CA ASP A 248 -8.48 0.40 13.76
C ASP A 248 -8.48 1.61 14.70
N ASN A 249 -7.86 2.71 14.28
CA ASN A 249 -7.60 3.89 15.10
C ASN A 249 -8.27 5.17 14.59
N LEU A 250 -8.92 5.15 13.43
CA LEU A 250 -9.64 6.29 12.87
C LEU A 250 -10.91 5.84 12.18
N TRP A 251 -12.04 6.50 12.45
CA TRP A 251 -13.26 6.27 11.69
C TRP A 251 -13.15 6.86 10.28
N GLU A 252 -13.96 6.33 9.36
CA GLU A 252 -13.97 6.76 7.95
C GLU A 252 -14.12 8.28 7.77
N HIS A 253 -15.02 8.89 8.54
CA HIS A 253 -15.24 10.33 8.46
C HIS A 253 -14.00 11.14 8.88
N GLU A 254 -13.21 10.65 9.84
CA GLU A 254 -11.96 11.30 10.24
C GLU A 254 -10.89 11.18 9.15
N ILE A 255 -10.77 9.99 8.53
CA ILE A 255 -9.85 9.76 7.40
C ILE A 255 -10.16 10.75 6.28
N VAL A 256 -11.44 10.82 5.88
CA VAL A 256 -11.93 11.73 4.83
C VAL A 256 -11.64 13.19 5.17
N ASP A 257 -11.97 13.62 6.39
CA ASP A 257 -11.75 14.99 6.84
C ASP A 257 -10.27 15.40 6.81
N ILE A 258 -9.37 14.48 7.21
CA ILE A 258 -7.92 14.70 7.18
C ILE A 258 -7.44 14.91 5.74
N ILE A 259 -7.81 14.01 4.82
CA ILE A 259 -7.38 14.10 3.42
C ILE A 259 -7.92 15.36 2.75
N PHE A 260 -9.22 15.66 2.91
CA PHE A 260 -9.81 16.86 2.30
C PHE A 260 -9.26 18.16 2.90
N ARG A 261 -8.93 18.17 4.20
CA ARG A 261 -8.27 19.32 4.82
C ARG A 261 -6.87 19.52 4.23
N SER A 262 -6.07 18.47 4.12
CA SER A 262 -4.74 18.53 3.52
C SER A 262 -4.74 19.06 2.08
N LEU A 263 -5.73 18.64 1.28
CA LEU A 263 -5.90 19.15 -0.09
C LEU A 263 -6.26 20.63 -0.11
N ARG A 264 -7.24 21.07 0.69
CA ARG A 264 -7.67 22.48 0.76
C ARG A 264 -6.58 23.42 1.27
N GLU A 265 -5.84 23.00 2.28
CA GLU A 265 -4.71 23.76 2.83
C GLU A 265 -3.66 24.00 1.75
N TRP A 266 -3.32 22.95 1.00
CA TRP A 266 -2.40 23.07 -0.12
C TRP A 266 -2.92 23.94 -1.26
N GLU A 267 -4.20 23.80 -1.66
CA GLU A 267 -4.81 24.65 -2.70
C GLU A 267 -4.77 26.14 -2.31
N SER A 268 -4.96 26.42 -1.02
CA SER A 268 -4.91 27.79 -0.47
C SER A 268 -3.49 28.34 -0.49
N GLU A 269 -2.50 27.55 -0.04
CA GLU A 269 -1.08 27.94 -0.02
C GLU A 269 -0.51 28.15 -1.43
N ASN A 270 -0.92 27.33 -2.40
CA ASN A 270 -0.49 27.46 -3.80
C ASN A 270 -1.21 28.58 -4.54
N SER A 271 -2.42 28.95 -4.16
CA SER A 271 -3.08 30.15 -4.72
C SER A 271 -2.36 31.45 -4.32
N GLU A 272 -1.58 31.44 -3.23
CA GLU A 272 -0.76 32.57 -2.78
C GLU A 272 0.65 32.58 -3.39
N ARG A 273 1.13 31.44 -3.90
CA ARG A 273 2.41 31.30 -4.61
C ARG A 273 2.16 31.51 -6.11
N GLY A 274 2.81 32.48 -6.74
CA GLY A 274 2.66 32.73 -8.18
C GLY A 274 3.00 31.51 -9.06
N PRO A 275 2.77 31.57 -10.38
CA PRO A 275 2.78 30.42 -11.30
C PRO A 275 4.16 29.80 -11.61
N GLU A 276 5.09 29.75 -10.65
CA GLU A 276 6.49 29.33 -10.86
C GLU A 276 6.82 27.88 -10.46
N THR A 277 5.85 27.05 -10.04
CA THR A 277 6.09 25.63 -9.72
C THR A 277 5.64 24.67 -10.83
N GLN A 278 6.37 23.56 -10.98
CA GLN A 278 6.03 22.50 -11.94
C GLN A 278 4.84 21.67 -11.40
N PRO A 279 3.76 21.45 -12.18
CA PRO A 279 2.52 20.85 -11.70
C PRO A 279 2.66 19.47 -11.02
N GLY A 280 3.65 18.66 -11.41
CA GLY A 280 3.84 17.29 -10.91
C GLY A 280 4.67 17.16 -9.63
N GLU A 281 5.54 18.13 -9.31
CA GLU A 281 6.25 18.12 -8.01
C GLU A 281 5.29 18.50 -6.88
N ASP A 282 4.37 19.44 -7.15
CA ASP A 282 3.46 19.94 -6.14
C ASP A 282 2.43 18.87 -5.69
N ALA A 283 1.90 18.05 -6.62
CA ALA A 283 0.91 17.01 -6.31
C ALA A 283 1.46 15.91 -5.38
N ARG A 284 2.71 15.48 -5.60
CA ARG A 284 3.39 14.47 -4.78
C ARG A 284 3.61 14.97 -3.36
N ASP A 285 3.95 16.25 -3.21
CA ASP A 285 4.10 16.89 -1.90
C ASP A 285 2.78 16.94 -1.13
N VAL A 286 1.64 17.20 -1.80
CA VAL A 286 0.31 17.14 -1.12
C VAL A 286 0.02 15.75 -0.62
N MET A 287 0.20 14.73 -1.46
CA MET A 287 -0.12 13.36 -1.07
C MET A 287 0.78 12.89 0.06
N LYS A 288 2.03 13.35 0.09
CA LYS A 288 2.95 13.08 1.19
C LYS A 288 2.50 13.76 2.48
N ALA A 289 2.12 15.03 2.44
CA ALA A 289 1.60 15.75 3.60
C ALA A 289 0.29 15.13 4.12
N ALA A 290 -0.62 14.76 3.22
CA ALA A 290 -1.87 14.08 3.54
C ALA A 290 -1.62 12.73 4.23
N ALA A 291 -0.73 11.90 3.68
CA ALA A 291 -0.33 10.64 4.30
C ALA A 291 0.29 10.85 5.69
N GLN A 292 1.15 11.87 5.84
CA GLN A 292 1.78 12.20 7.13
C GLN A 292 0.77 12.63 8.18
N ASN A 293 -0.21 13.46 7.80
CA ASN A 293 -1.28 13.90 8.69
C ASN A 293 -2.15 12.72 9.13
N LEU A 294 -2.44 11.79 8.21
CA LEU A 294 -3.21 10.59 8.51
C LEU A 294 -2.49 9.67 9.49
N VAL A 295 -1.21 9.37 9.24
CA VAL A 295 -0.38 8.58 10.15
C VAL A 295 -0.25 9.25 11.52
N ALA A 296 -0.08 10.57 11.56
CA ALA A 296 0.02 11.32 12.82
C ALA A 296 -1.28 11.25 13.64
N ALA A 297 -2.45 11.34 12.98
CA ALA A 297 -3.75 11.21 13.61
C ALA A 297 -3.98 9.79 14.15
N ALA A 298 -3.77 8.77 13.32
CA ALA A 298 -3.91 7.37 13.71
C ALA A 298 -2.97 7.01 14.87
N LYS A 299 -1.70 7.43 14.79
CA LYS A 299 -0.72 7.22 15.85
C LYS A 299 -1.15 7.83 17.19
N ARG A 300 -1.73 9.03 17.16
CA ARG A 300 -2.18 9.73 18.37
C ARG A 300 -3.26 8.93 19.10
N VAL A 301 -4.18 8.30 18.35
CA VAL A 301 -5.20 7.39 18.91
C VAL A 301 -4.56 6.08 19.36
N ALA A 302 -3.72 5.47 18.51
CA ALA A 302 -3.06 4.18 18.76
C ALA A 302 -2.24 4.12 20.05
N VAL A 303 -1.64 5.24 20.49
CA VAL A 303 -0.82 5.29 21.72
C VAL A 303 -1.60 5.72 22.95
N ASP A 304 -2.86 6.12 22.81
CA ASP A 304 -3.69 6.58 23.92
C ASP A 304 -4.55 5.42 24.47
N PRO A 305 -4.27 4.94 25.70
CA PRO A 305 -5.02 3.84 26.31
C PRO A 305 -6.46 4.23 26.72
N TYR A 306 -6.83 5.51 26.61
CA TYR A 306 -8.17 6.02 26.91
C TYR A 306 -8.92 6.54 25.69
N ALA A 307 -8.32 6.47 24.50
CA ALA A 307 -9.00 6.89 23.28
C ALA A 307 -10.18 5.98 22.95
N GLU A 308 -11.19 6.57 22.32
CA GLU A 308 -12.21 5.83 21.58
C GLU A 308 -11.65 5.49 20.20
N SER A 309 -11.88 4.26 19.75
CA SER A 309 -11.33 3.77 18.48
C SER A 309 -12.28 2.78 17.82
N PRO A 310 -12.30 2.69 16.48
CA PRO A 310 -13.05 1.65 15.76
C PRO A 310 -12.74 0.23 16.25
N PHE A 311 -11.47 -0.07 16.55
CA PHE A 311 -11.08 -1.37 17.09
C PHE A 311 -11.72 -1.67 18.44
N MET A 312 -11.72 -0.68 19.35
CA MET A 312 -12.37 -0.83 20.65
C MET A 312 -13.86 -1.11 20.49
N GLU A 313 -14.55 -0.35 19.63
CA GLU A 313 -15.97 -0.50 19.34
C GLU A 313 -16.28 -1.93 18.87
N HIS A 314 -15.57 -2.43 17.85
CA HIS A 314 -15.76 -3.79 17.32
C HIS A 314 -15.40 -4.87 18.34
N ALA A 315 -14.33 -4.69 19.12
CA ALA A 315 -13.95 -5.64 20.16
C ALA A 315 -15.08 -5.79 21.21
N ILE A 316 -15.73 -4.69 21.58
CA ILE A 316 -16.87 -4.69 22.51
C ILE A 316 -18.08 -5.39 21.89
N GLU A 317 -18.37 -5.16 20.61
CA GLU A 317 -19.45 -5.84 19.88
C GLU A 317 -19.25 -7.36 19.82
N GLU A 318 -18.00 -7.81 19.72
CA GLU A 318 -17.59 -9.22 19.78
C GLU A 318 -17.53 -9.78 21.22
N GLY A 319 -17.89 -8.97 22.22
CA GLY A 319 -17.95 -9.37 23.63
C GLY A 319 -16.59 -9.39 24.36
N LEU A 320 -15.58 -8.75 23.80
CA LEU A 320 -14.26 -8.58 24.40
C LEU A 320 -14.18 -7.27 25.19
N ALA A 321 -13.54 -7.30 26.35
CA ALA A 321 -13.24 -6.10 27.10
C ALA A 321 -12.02 -5.41 26.50
N SER A 322 -12.24 -4.31 25.76
CA SER A 322 -11.19 -3.50 25.15
C SER A 322 -11.40 -2.01 25.48
N VAL A 323 -10.30 -1.25 25.60
CA VAL A 323 -10.27 0.21 25.81
C VAL A 323 -9.06 0.80 25.10
N GLY A 324 -9.14 2.05 24.64
CA GLY A 324 -8.03 2.75 24.01
C GLY A 324 -7.90 2.49 22.51
N GLY A 325 -6.85 3.05 21.91
CA GLY A 325 -6.41 2.70 20.56
C GLY A 325 -5.67 1.36 20.49
N LYS A 326 -5.52 0.84 19.27
CA LYS A 326 -4.72 -0.36 18.97
C LYS A 326 -3.32 0.06 18.51
N LEU A 327 -2.30 -0.23 19.31
CA LEU A 327 -0.92 0.05 18.94
C LEU A 327 -0.43 -0.93 17.85
N ASP A 328 -0.48 -0.48 16.60
CA ASP A 328 0.01 -1.24 15.44
C ASP A 328 1.11 -0.50 14.63
N ASP A 329 1.72 -1.20 13.67
CA ASP A 329 2.41 -0.59 12.55
C ASP A 329 1.36 0.16 11.70
N ILE A 330 1.63 1.42 11.37
CA ILE A 330 0.69 2.31 10.68
C ILE A 330 1.32 2.73 9.35
N SER A 331 0.70 2.29 8.26
CA SER A 331 1.21 2.52 6.93
C SER A 331 0.14 3.14 6.03
N VAL A 332 0.50 4.22 5.34
CA VAL A 332 -0.37 4.91 4.37
C VAL A 332 0.39 5.14 3.07
N VAL A 333 -0.22 4.71 1.97
CA VAL A 333 0.09 5.15 0.62
C VAL A 333 -1.08 5.96 0.11
N ALA A 334 -0.87 7.25 -0.15
CA ALA A 334 -1.85 8.15 -0.75
C ALA A 334 -1.45 8.48 -2.18
N ALA A 335 -2.43 8.55 -3.08
CA ALA A 335 -2.19 8.84 -4.48
C ALA A 335 -3.27 9.73 -5.07
N LEU A 336 -2.86 10.71 -5.87
CA LEU A 336 -3.75 11.52 -6.69
C LEU A 336 -3.77 10.96 -8.11
N CYS A 337 -4.94 10.68 -8.66
CA CYS A 337 -5.09 10.29 -10.07
C CYS A 337 -4.91 11.53 -10.96
N VAL A 338 -3.88 11.52 -11.80
CA VAL A 338 -3.57 12.62 -12.73
C VAL A 338 -3.46 12.09 -14.17
N LYS A 339 -3.57 13.00 -15.13
CA LYS A 339 -3.31 12.68 -16.54
C LYS A 339 -1.80 12.57 -16.78
N ASN A 340 -1.37 11.60 -17.58
CA ASN A 340 0.00 11.59 -18.08
C ASN A 340 0.14 12.66 -19.18
N GLU A 341 1.05 13.61 -18.95
CA GLU A 341 1.41 14.67 -19.90
C GLU A 341 2.29 14.17 -21.06
#